data_AF-A0A915PJW4-F1
#
_entry.id   AF-A0A915PJW4-F1
#
_cell.length_a   1.000
_cell.length_b   1.000
_cell.length_c   1.000
_cell.angle_alpha   90.00
_cell.angle_beta   90.00
_cell.angle_gamma   90.00
#
_symmetry.space_group_name_H-M   'P 1'
#
loop_
_entity.id
_entity.type
_entity.pdbx_description
1 polymer ?
#
loop_
_entity_poly.entity_id
_entity_poly.type
_entity_poly.pdbx_seq_one_letter_code
_entity_poly.pdbx_strand_id
1 'polypeptide(L)'
;MDSLYRSEEMCLAQLFLQTEAAYTCVAELGELGLVQFRDVSLFSRPIPLLNPDVSAFQRKFVNEVRRCDEMERKLRFLEREIKKDLIPMLDTGENPDAPQPKEMIDLEATFEKLENELQEVNQNEEMLKKNFSELTELKHILRKTQQFFEEIGGGFAYVCFAVVVLCGIRLEMF
;
A
#
# COMPACT_ATOMS: atom_id res chain seq x y z
N MET A 1 37.03 15.00 -23.53
CA MET A 1 35.73 15.43 -24.09
C MET A 1 35.66 14.83 -25.47
N ASP A 2 34.85 13.79 -25.58
CA ASP A 2 34.82 12.83 -26.69
C ASP A 2 33.99 13.37 -27.87
N SER A 3 34.24 12.81 -29.05
CA SER A 3 33.64 13.24 -30.31
C SER A 3 32.19 12.74 -30.45
N LEU A 4 31.22 13.63 -30.69
CA LEU A 4 29.79 13.32 -30.93
C LEU A 4 29.52 12.33 -32.09
N TYR A 5 30.53 11.94 -32.87
CA TYR A 5 30.41 11.10 -34.05
C TYR A 5 30.86 9.64 -33.83
N ARG A 6 31.39 9.29 -32.66
CA ARG A 6 31.91 7.95 -32.33
C ARG A 6 31.40 7.51 -30.96
N SER A 7 31.22 6.20 -30.80
CA SER A 7 30.94 5.61 -29.49
C SER A 7 32.15 5.73 -28.58
N GLU A 8 31.89 5.92 -27.29
CA GLU A 8 32.91 5.96 -26.24
C GLU A 8 33.58 4.57 -26.09
N GLU A 9 34.86 4.55 -25.74
CA GLU A 9 35.60 3.30 -25.60
C GLU A 9 35.13 2.52 -24.36
N MET A 10 34.70 1.28 -24.57
CA MET A 10 34.21 0.39 -23.49
C MET A 10 35.31 -0.57 -23.05
N CYS A 11 35.49 -0.73 -21.75
CA CYS A 11 36.41 -1.72 -21.15
C CYS A 11 35.63 -2.83 -20.44
N LEU A 12 36.07 -4.08 -20.59
CA LEU A 12 35.55 -5.21 -19.80
C LEU A 12 36.45 -5.42 -18.58
N ALA A 13 35.92 -5.19 -17.38
CA ALA A 13 36.60 -5.45 -16.12
C ALA A 13 35.94 -6.61 -15.36
N GLN A 14 36.73 -7.38 -14.63
CA GLN A 14 36.25 -8.42 -13.73
C GLN A 14 36.27 -7.90 -12.29
N LEU A 15 35.12 -7.94 -11.62
CA LEU A 15 34.94 -7.45 -10.26
C LEU A 15 34.99 -8.62 -9.26
N PHE A 16 35.84 -8.53 -8.24
CA PHE A 16 35.88 -9.47 -7.12
C PHE A 16 35.38 -8.77 -5.87
N LEU A 17 34.22 -9.19 -5.35
CA LEU A 17 33.62 -8.62 -4.15
C LEU A 17 33.52 -9.66 -3.04
N GLN A 18 33.85 -9.23 -1.82
CA GLN A 18 33.55 -9.98 -0.61
C GLN A 18 32.07 -9.79 -0.25
N THR A 19 31.42 -10.86 0.24
CA THR A 19 29.97 -10.87 0.51
C THR A 19 29.50 -9.72 1.42
N GLU A 20 30.32 -9.31 2.39
CA GLU A 20 29.97 -8.27 3.37
C GLU A 20 30.02 -6.85 2.79
N ALA A 21 30.93 -6.59 1.84
CA ALA A 21 31.08 -5.29 1.18
C ALA A 21 30.32 -5.20 -0.15
N ALA A 22 29.81 -6.33 -0.65
CA ALA A 22 29.18 -6.40 -1.96
C ALA A 22 27.99 -5.45 -2.10
N TYR A 23 27.18 -5.30 -1.06
CA TYR A 23 26.02 -4.40 -1.08
C TYR A 23 26.45 -2.93 -1.26
N THR A 24 27.34 -2.44 -0.39
CA THR A 24 27.81 -1.05 -0.42
C THR A 24 28.52 -0.72 -1.74
N CYS A 25 29.41 -1.59 -2.21
CA CYS A 25 30.11 -1.36 -3.47
C CYS A 25 29.15 -1.33 -4.68
N VAL A 26 28.14 -2.20 -4.71
CA VAL A 26 27.16 -2.21 -5.81
C VAL A 26 26.23 -1.00 -5.73
N ALA A 27 25.87 -0.56 -4.52
CA ALA A 27 25.09 0.66 -4.31
C ALA A 27 25.84 1.89 -4.84
N GLU A 28 27.10 2.09 -4.42
CA GLU A 28 27.94 3.20 -4.90
C GLU A 28 28.16 3.16 -6.43
N LEU A 29 28.35 1.96 -7.00
CA LEU A 29 28.42 1.78 -8.45
C LEU A 29 27.10 2.13 -9.16
N GLY A 30 25.96 1.88 -8.51
CA GLY A 30 24.64 2.25 -8.99
C GLY A 30 24.44 3.76 -9.03
N GLU A 31 24.87 4.48 -7.99
CA GLU A 31 24.81 5.95 -7.93
C GLU A 31 25.70 6.61 -9.00
N LEU A 32 26.87 6.01 -9.29
CA LEU A 32 27.74 6.49 -10.37
C LEU A 32 27.11 6.30 -11.75
N GLY A 33 26.34 5.23 -11.97
CA GLY A 33 25.61 4.99 -13.23
C GLY A 33 26.47 4.70 -14.47
N LEU A 34 27.77 4.43 -14.30
CA LEU A 34 28.73 4.22 -15.40
C LEU A 34 28.99 2.75 -15.75
N VAL A 35 28.38 1.82 -15.02
CA VAL A 35 28.65 0.38 -15.16
C VAL A 35 27.47 -0.37 -15.74
N GLN A 36 27.76 -1.28 -16.67
CA GLN A 36 26.78 -2.23 -17.21
C GLN A 36 27.15 -3.65 -16.78
N PHE A 37 26.36 -4.23 -15.88
CA PHE A 37 26.52 -5.63 -15.50
C PHE A 37 26.10 -6.55 -16.65
N ARG A 38 26.96 -7.51 -17.00
CA ARG A 38 26.60 -8.58 -17.94
C ARG A 38 26.08 -9.78 -17.18
N ASP A 39 24.91 -10.28 -17.57
CA ASP A 39 24.42 -11.56 -17.07
C ASP A 39 25.27 -12.69 -17.67
N VAL A 40 26.00 -13.39 -16.80
CA VAL A 40 26.88 -14.51 -17.18
C VAL A 40 26.05 -15.72 -17.65
N SER A 41 24.74 -15.74 -17.43
CA SER A 41 23.85 -16.82 -17.90
C SER A 41 23.54 -16.79 -19.41
N LEU A 42 23.78 -15.66 -20.10
CA LEU A 42 23.38 -15.49 -21.52
C LEU A 42 24.53 -15.54 -22.53
N PHE A 43 25.76 -15.83 -22.10
CA PHE A 43 26.90 -15.91 -23.02
C PHE A 43 27.57 -17.29 -22.98
N SER A 44 27.27 -18.09 -24.01
CA SER A 44 27.97 -19.33 -24.35
C SER A 44 29.43 -19.07 -24.75
N ARG A 45 30.27 -18.64 -23.80
CA ARG A 45 31.73 -18.71 -23.93
C ARG A 45 32.31 -19.54 -22.79
N PRO A 46 33.29 -20.42 -23.08
CA PRO A 46 33.79 -21.40 -22.13
C PRO A 46 34.76 -20.73 -21.16
N ILE A 47 34.21 -19.99 -20.20
CA ILE A 47 34.90 -19.65 -18.96
C ILE A 47 34.01 -20.23 -17.86
N PRO A 48 34.40 -21.36 -17.24
CA PRO A 48 33.57 -22.07 -16.28
C PRO A 48 33.67 -21.36 -14.94
N LEU A 49 33.18 -20.13 -14.84
CA LEU A 49 33.09 -19.43 -13.57
C LEU A 49 31.73 -18.72 -13.50
N LEU A 50 30.83 -19.42 -12.81
CA LEU A 50 29.62 -18.92 -12.14
C LEU A 50 28.31 -18.93 -12.95
N ASN A 51 27.66 -20.10 -12.94
CA ASN A 51 26.21 -20.38 -13.01
C ASN A 51 25.45 -20.19 -14.33
N PRO A 52 25.61 -21.12 -15.30
CA PRO A 52 24.75 -21.22 -16.48
C PRO A 52 23.41 -21.97 -16.27
N ASP A 53 23.21 -22.68 -15.13
CA ASP A 53 22.07 -23.61 -14.96
C ASP A 53 21.12 -23.25 -13.80
N VAL A 54 21.24 -22.06 -13.22
CA VAL A 54 20.49 -21.70 -12.00
C VAL A 54 19.24 -20.93 -12.36
N SER A 55 18.08 -21.59 -12.26
CA SER A 55 16.74 -20.99 -12.34
C SER A 55 16.66 -19.74 -11.46
N ALA A 56 15.92 -18.71 -11.91
CA ALA A 56 15.79 -17.42 -11.22
C ALA A 56 15.43 -17.57 -9.72
N PHE A 57 14.77 -18.66 -9.34
CA PHE A 57 14.36 -19.00 -7.98
C PHE A 57 15.49 -19.52 -7.06
N GLN A 58 16.60 -20.00 -7.61
CA GLN A 58 17.73 -20.55 -6.85
C GLN A 58 18.89 -19.54 -6.68
N ARG A 59 18.70 -18.30 -7.13
CA ARG A 59 19.70 -17.24 -6.96
C ARG A 59 19.78 -16.84 -5.48
N LYS A 60 20.99 -16.47 -5.02
CA LYS A 60 21.30 -16.22 -3.60
C LYS A 60 20.43 -15.12 -2.95
N PHE A 61 19.95 -14.15 -3.72
CA PHE A 61 19.26 -12.95 -3.22
C PHE A 61 17.74 -12.92 -3.50
N VAL A 62 17.12 -14.04 -3.88
CA VAL A 62 15.69 -14.09 -4.24
C VAL A 62 14.78 -13.67 -3.09
N ASN A 63 15.12 -14.04 -1.85
CA ASN A 63 14.32 -13.70 -0.68
C ASN A 63 14.34 -12.19 -0.41
N GLU A 64 15.48 -11.52 -0.62
CA GLU A 64 15.60 -10.07 -0.45
C GLU A 64 14.82 -9.33 -1.53
N VAL A 65 14.89 -9.79 -2.79
CA VAL A 65 14.10 -9.21 -3.89
C VAL A 65 12.59 -9.35 -3.62
N ARG A 66 12.15 -10.50 -3.10
CA ARG A 66 10.74 -10.69 -2.71
C ARG A 66 10.30 -9.76 -1.59
N ARG A 67 11.14 -9.51 -0.58
CA ARG A 67 10.84 -8.54 0.48
C ARG A 67 10.65 -7.13 -0.07
N CYS A 68 11.50 -6.72 -1.01
CA CYS A 68 11.33 -5.44 -1.70
C CYS A 68 10.02 -5.37 -2.51
N ASP A 69 9.65 -6.43 -3.22
CA ASP A 69 8.39 -6.49 -3.99
C ASP A 69 7.15 -6.39 -3.06
N GLU A 70 7.19 -7.02 -1.89
CA GLU A 70 6.15 -6.88 -0.88
C GLU A 70 6.06 -5.44 -0.33
N MET A 71 7.20 -4.81 -0.03
CA MET A 71 7.23 -3.40 0.40
C MET A 71 6.70 -2.46 -0.69
N GLU A 72 7.04 -2.70 -1.96
CA GLU A 72 6.53 -1.93 -3.09
C GLU A 72 5.01 -2.08 -3.20
N ARG A 73 4.47 -3.28 -3.01
CA ARG A 73 3.02 -3.51 -2.97
C ARG A 73 2.34 -2.67 -1.88
N LYS A 74 2.93 -2.59 -0.68
CA LYS A 74 2.43 -1.74 0.41
C LYS A 74 2.45 -0.27 0.02
N LEU A 75 3.57 0.23 -0.52
CA LEU A 75 3.67 1.61 -1.00
C LEU A 75 2.63 1.97 -2.07
N ARG A 76 2.37 1.08 -3.03
CA ARG A 76 1.30 1.26 -4.03
C ARG A 76 -0.10 1.30 -3.42
N PHE A 77 -0.32 0.66 -2.28
CA PHE A 77 -1.58 0.79 -1.54
C PHE A 77 -1.68 2.17 -0.89
N LEU A 78 -0.65 2.60 -0.15
CA LEU A 78 -0.60 3.94 0.45
C LEU A 78 -0.78 5.06 -0.58
N GLU A 79 -0.09 4.97 -1.72
CA GLU A 79 -0.19 5.96 -2.79
C GLU A 79 -1.62 6.10 -3.33
N ARG A 80 -2.37 4.98 -3.41
CA ARG A 80 -3.77 4.99 -3.84
C ARG A 80 -4.68 5.66 -2.82
N GLU A 81 -4.49 5.40 -1.53
CA GLU A 81 -5.26 6.05 -0.47
C GLU A 81 -4.98 7.56 -0.41
N ILE A 82 -3.71 7.98 -0.51
CA ILE A 82 -3.32 9.40 -0.56
C ILE A 82 -3.96 10.12 -1.75
N LYS A 83 -3.98 9.48 -2.93
CA LYS A 83 -4.62 10.03 -4.13
C LYS A 83 -6.14 10.13 -3.99
N LYS A 84 -6.77 9.16 -3.31
CA LYS A 84 -8.21 9.14 -3.02
C LYS A 84 -8.60 10.30 -2.10
N ASP A 85 -7.76 10.63 -1.14
CA ASP A 85 -7.96 11.75 -0.21
C ASP A 85 -7.48 13.11 -0.75
N LEU A 86 -7.05 13.16 -2.02
CA LEU A 86 -6.58 14.36 -2.72
C LEU A 86 -5.44 15.10 -2.00
N ILE A 87 -4.59 14.35 -1.28
CA ILE A 87 -3.44 14.92 -0.59
C ILE A 87 -2.31 15.13 -1.63
N PRO A 88 -1.81 16.37 -1.79
CA PRO A 88 -0.74 16.65 -2.75
C PRO A 88 0.57 16.00 -2.28
N MET A 89 1.08 15.04 -3.06
CA MET A 89 2.42 14.49 -2.86
C MET A 89 3.45 15.51 -3.37
N LEU A 90 4.29 16.00 -2.46
CA LEU A 90 5.44 16.83 -2.80
C LEU A 90 6.54 15.91 -3.32
N ASP A 91 6.88 16.04 -4.60
CA ASP A 91 8.09 15.45 -5.13
C ASP A 91 9.25 16.41 -4.83
N THR A 92 10.18 15.97 -3.98
CA THR A 92 11.34 16.77 -3.58
C THR A 92 12.40 16.81 -4.69
N GLY A 93 12.27 16.00 -5.75
CA GLY A 93 13.21 15.95 -6.89
C GLY A 93 14.62 15.46 -6.52
N GLU A 94 14.87 15.19 -5.24
CA GLU A 94 16.10 14.60 -4.73
C GLU A 94 15.90 13.08 -4.64
N ASN A 95 16.74 12.34 -5.34
CA ASN A 95 16.85 10.90 -5.16
C ASN A 95 17.64 10.66 -3.87
N PRO A 96 17.07 9.99 -2.86
CA PRO A 96 17.82 9.63 -1.67
C PRO A 96 18.88 8.59 -2.00
N ASP A 97 19.99 8.63 -1.27
CA ASP A 97 21.03 7.59 -1.36
C ASP A 97 20.45 6.20 -1.03
N ALA A 98 21.04 5.18 -1.64
CA ALA A 98 20.67 3.79 -1.36
C ALA A 98 20.72 3.46 0.15
N PRO A 99 19.61 3.03 0.77
CA PRO A 99 19.53 2.77 2.20
C PRO A 99 20.37 1.55 2.59
N GLN A 100 20.81 1.48 3.85
CA GLN A 100 21.54 0.32 4.33
C GLN A 100 20.63 -0.90 4.52
N PRO A 101 21.16 -2.15 4.43
CA PRO A 101 20.34 -3.36 4.63
C PRO A 101 19.66 -3.44 6.01
N LYS A 102 20.20 -2.76 7.02
CA LYS A 102 19.58 -2.65 8.35
C LYS A 102 18.33 -1.76 8.31
N GLU A 103 18.44 -0.62 7.63
CA GLU A 103 17.36 0.35 7.47
C GLU A 103 16.20 -0.24 6.66
N MET A 104 16.47 -1.16 5.72
CA MET A 104 15.42 -1.91 5.01
C MET A 104 14.49 -2.67 5.97
N ILE A 105 15.00 -3.24 7.06
CA ILE A 105 14.18 -3.98 8.04
C ILE A 105 13.27 -3.02 8.79
N ASP A 106 13.81 -1.87 9.21
CA ASP A 106 13.04 -0.85 9.91
C ASP A 106 11.95 -0.27 8.99
N LEU A 107 12.29 -0.01 7.72
CA LEU A 107 11.35 0.44 6.69
C LEU A 107 10.22 -0.57 6.49
N GLU A 108 10.52 -1.87 6.39
CA GLU A 108 9.52 -2.93 6.26
C GLU A 108 8.51 -2.90 7.42
N ALA A 109 9.02 -2.79 8.66
CA ALA A 109 8.17 -2.70 9.85
C ALA A 109 7.31 -1.42 9.85
N THR A 110 7.87 -0.29 9.42
CA THR A 110 7.10 0.97 9.32
C THR A 110 6.00 0.88 8.27
N PHE A 111 6.27 0.29 7.09
CA PHE A 111 5.26 0.14 6.03
C PHE A 111 4.16 -0.84 6.42
N GLU A 112 4.50 -1.92 7.11
CA GLU A 112 3.50 -2.85 7.64
C GLU A 112 2.59 -2.19 8.67
N LYS A 113 3.17 -1.41 9.59
CA LYS A 113 2.39 -0.68 10.59
C LYS A 113 1.45 0.33 9.93
N LEU A 114 1.96 1.12 8.98
CA LEU A 114 1.16 2.12 8.26
C LEU A 114 0.03 1.50 7.44
N GLU A 115 0.28 0.37 6.76
CA GLU A 115 -0.74 -0.34 6.01
C GLU A 115 -1.87 -0.82 6.94
N ASN A 116 -1.52 -1.44 8.06
CA ASN A 116 -2.49 -1.94 9.04
C ASN A 116 -3.31 -0.79 9.65
N GLU A 117 -2.66 0.31 10.05
CA GLU A 117 -3.34 1.49 10.60
C GLU A 117 -4.33 2.09 9.59
N LEU A 118 -3.92 2.26 8.33
CA LEU A 118 -4.81 2.78 7.28
C LEU A 118 -5.97 1.83 6.98
N GLN A 119 -5.72 0.52 6.96
CA GLN A 119 -6.77 -0.45 6.72
C GLN A 119 -7.81 -0.47 7.86
N GLU A 120 -7.37 -0.36 9.11
CA GLU A 120 -8.24 -0.27 10.28
C GLU A 120 -9.06 1.03 10.27
N VAL A 121 -8.42 2.17 10.00
CA VAL A 121 -9.11 3.47 9.91
C VAL A 121 -10.16 3.45 8.81
N ASN A 122 -9.84 2.92 7.63
CA ASN A 122 -10.79 2.81 6.52
C ASN A 122 -12.01 1.94 6.86
N GLN A 123 -11.80 0.79 7.51
CA GLN A 123 -12.89 -0.08 7.96
C GLN A 123 -13.77 0.60 9.01
N ASN A 124 -13.14 1.28 9.97
CA ASN A 124 -13.84 2.02 11.01
C ASN A 124 -14.65 3.18 10.42
N GLU A 125 -14.10 3.91 9.44
CA GLU A 125 -14.80 4.98 8.75
C GLU A 125 -16.03 4.45 7.99
N GLU A 126 -15.89 3.34 7.27
CA GLU A 126 -17.00 2.72 6.54
C GLU A 126 -18.12 2.24 7.48
N MET A 127 -17.75 1.57 8.58
CA MET A 127 -18.71 1.15 9.61
C MET A 127 -19.42 2.33 10.25
N LEU A 128 -18.69 3.40 10.57
CA LEU A 128 -19.26 4.60 11.16
C LEU A 128 -20.23 5.31 10.21
N LYS A 129 -19.89 5.41 8.91
CA LYS A 129 -20.78 5.97 7.88
C LYS A 129 -22.06 5.15 7.72
N LYS A 130 -21.99 3.82 7.76
CA LYS A 130 -23.17 2.94 7.72
C LYS A 130 -24.07 3.14 8.93
N ASN A 131 -23.51 3.05 10.14
CA ASN A 131 -24.25 3.27 11.39
C ASN A 131 -24.92 4.66 11.44
N PHE A 132 -24.21 5.70 10.99
CA PHE A 132 -24.75 7.06 10.93
C PHE A 132 -25.92 7.16 9.94
N SER A 133 -25.82 6.51 8.78
CA SER A 133 -26.88 6.49 7.77
C SER A 133 -28.13 5.79 8.29
N GLU A 134 -27.99 4.60 8.89
CA GLU A 134 -29.09 3.84 9.49
C GLU A 134 -29.80 4.63 10.61
N LEU A 135 -29.03 5.27 11.49
CA LEU A 135 -29.58 6.12 12.56
C LEU A 135 -30.28 7.37 11.99
N THR A 136 -29.76 7.92 10.89
CA THR A 136 -30.37 9.08 10.22
C THR A 136 -31.70 8.71 9.58
N GLU A 137 -31.78 7.55 8.93
CA GLU A 137 -33.04 7.02 8.38
C GLU A 137 -34.07 6.81 9.50
N LEU A 138 -33.68 6.16 10.60
CA LEU A 138 -34.56 5.97 11.75
C LEU A 138 -35.06 7.29 12.33
N LYS A 139 -34.18 8.28 12.46
CA LYS A 139 -34.54 9.64 12.90
C LYS A 139 -35.54 10.30 11.95
N HIS A 140 -35.40 10.13 10.64
CA HIS A 140 -36.35 10.66 9.67
C HIS A 140 -37.72 9.99 9.76
N ILE A 141 -37.76 8.67 9.95
CA ILE A 141 -39.00 7.91 10.17
C ILE A 141 -39.73 8.45 11.41
N LEU A 142 -39.04 8.53 12.56
CA LEU A 142 -39.64 9.02 13.79
C LEU A 142 -40.22 10.44 13.66
N ARG A 143 -39.50 11.36 12.99
CA ARG A 143 -39.99 12.73 12.74
C ARG A 143 -41.24 12.76 11.87
N LYS A 144 -41.29 11.94 10.82
CA LYS A 144 -42.46 11.87 9.93
C LYS A 144 -43.65 11.27 10.66
N THR A 145 -43.46 10.19 11.40
CA THR A 145 -44.54 9.57 12.18
C THR A 145 -45.11 10.54 13.22
N GLN A 146 -44.27 11.34 13.89
CA GLN A 146 -44.74 12.38 14.82
C GLN A 146 -45.60 13.45 14.12
N GLN A 147 -45.17 13.95 12.95
CA GLN A 147 -45.97 14.89 12.15
C GLN A 147 -47.31 14.29 11.73
N PHE A 148 -47.33 13.02 11.30
CA PHE A 148 -48.57 12.31 10.98
C PHE A 148 -49.51 12.20 12.19
N PHE A 149 -48.99 11.89 13.38
CA PHE A 149 -49.79 11.83 14.60
C PHE A 149 -50.35 13.20 15.01
N GLU A 150 -49.62 14.30 14.78
CA GLU A 150 -50.07 15.67 15.08
C GLU A 150 -51.12 16.18 14.06
N GLU A 151 -50.98 15.89 12.76
CA GLU A 151 -51.96 16.29 11.72
C GLU A 151 -53.31 15.57 11.86
N ILE A 152 -53.30 14.35 12.39
CA ILE A 152 -54.50 13.52 12.60
C ILE A 152 -55.22 13.88 13.93
N GLY A 153 -54.89 15.05 14.52
CA GLY A 153 -55.26 15.57 15.84
C GLY A 153 -56.75 15.63 16.23
N GLY A 154 -57.42 14.48 16.29
CA GLY A 154 -58.78 14.37 16.81
C GLY A 154 -59.44 13.00 16.77
N GLY A 155 -58.84 11.96 16.17
CA GLY A 155 -59.61 10.75 15.86
C GLY A 155 -58.95 9.39 16.07
N PHE A 156 -57.93 9.20 16.92
CA PHE A 156 -57.14 7.96 16.83
C PHE A 156 -56.55 7.39 18.13
N ALA A 157 -57.35 7.23 19.18
CA ALA A 157 -57.03 6.28 20.25
C ALA A 157 -56.82 4.83 19.72
N TYR A 158 -57.37 4.50 18.54
CA TYR A 158 -57.30 3.16 17.94
C TYR A 158 -56.04 2.87 17.12
N VAL A 159 -55.36 3.86 16.54
CA VAL A 159 -54.14 3.62 15.73
C VAL A 159 -52.87 3.54 16.59
N CYS A 160 -52.88 4.16 17.77
CA CYS A 160 -51.79 4.03 18.75
C CYS A 160 -51.58 2.56 19.15
N PHE A 161 -52.65 1.77 19.26
CA PHE A 161 -52.56 0.33 19.52
C PHE A 161 -52.01 -0.45 18.32
N ALA A 162 -52.40 -0.09 17.10
CA ALA A 162 -52.01 -0.82 15.90
C ALA A 162 -50.52 -0.67 15.56
N VAL A 163 -49.96 0.53 15.65
CA VAL A 163 -48.54 0.77 15.29
C VAL A 163 -47.59 0.20 16.35
N VAL A 164 -47.93 0.29 17.64
CA VAL A 164 -47.15 -0.31 18.73
C VAL A 164 -47.11 -1.83 18.61
N VAL A 165 -48.23 -2.46 18.25
CA VAL A 165 -48.32 -3.92 18.05
C VAL A 165 -47.63 -4.38 16.77
N LEU A 166 -47.71 -3.62 15.66
CA LEU A 166 -47.05 -3.97 14.39
C LEU A 166 -45.53 -3.76 14.40
N CYS A 167 -45.01 -2.82 15.21
CA CYS A 167 -43.58 -2.52 15.27
C CYS A 167 -42.83 -3.30 16.38
N GLY A 168 -43.52 -4.16 17.14
CA GLY A 168 -42.89 -5.05 18.12
C GLY A 168 -42.23 -4.35 19.31
N ILE A 169 -42.50 -3.06 19.53
CA ILE A 169 -41.98 -2.31 20.67
C ILE A 169 -42.87 -2.64 21.87
N ARG A 170 -42.37 -3.52 22.74
CA ARG A 170 -43.02 -3.90 23.99
C ARG A 170 -43.09 -2.69 24.92
N LEU A 171 -44.19 -1.94 24.87
CA LEU A 171 -44.50 -0.93 25.88
C LEU A 171 -44.87 -1.64 27.19
N GLU A 172 -43.90 -1.79 28.09
CA GLU A 172 -44.21 -1.94 29.51
C GLU A 172 -44.77 -0.60 30.00
N MET A 173 -46.10 -0.51 30.12
CA MET A 173 -46.76 0.57 30.82
C MET A 173 -46.71 0.30 32.33
N PHE A 174 -46.17 1.27 33.08
CA PHE A 174 -46.57 1.52 34.47
C PHE A 174 -47.89 2.29 34.48
#